data_AF-A0A7X1PFW2-F1
#
_entry.id   AF-A0A7X1PFW2-F1
#
_cell.length_a   1.000
_cell.length_b   1.000
_cell.length_c   1.000
_cell.angle_alpha   90.00
_cell.angle_beta   90.00
_cell.angle_gamma   90.00
#
_symmetry.space_group_name_H-M   'P 1'
#
loop_
_entity.id
_entity.type
_entity.pdbx_description
1 polymer ?
#
loop_
_entity_poly.entity_id
_entity_poly.type
_entity_poly.pdbx_seq_one_letter_code
_entity_poly.pdbx_strand_id
1 'polypeptide(L)'
;MGRKCRRTAFALARRLSPGPTVIIDARRRQAKRLRGSIGRAARSYARALGVDLPPNLVVVAQRVVHEAGQLNGLFQAFQGPDGVRRHIVLLALSVNERAVSDDELLAALRCGLTRALEDAIGKPVISVPIDLEVPRARAGAPIAEFRPNGNRSQAEPERGAIPIQRIEDQRTS
;
A
#
# COMPACT_ATOMS: atom_id res chain seq x y z
N MET A 1 16.88 -33.98 33.81
CA MET A 1 15.56 -34.08 33.16
C MET A 1 14.73 -32.86 33.55
N GLY A 2 14.13 -32.02 32.71
CA GLY A 2 13.96 -32.03 31.26
C GLY A 2 12.86 -31.05 30.84
N ARG A 3 13.20 -29.75 30.80
CA ARG A 3 12.69 -28.68 29.91
C ARG A 3 11.33 -28.92 29.19
N LYS A 4 10.18 -28.94 29.90
CA LYS A 4 8.85 -29.01 29.24
C LYS A 4 7.81 -27.97 29.68
N CYS A 5 8.08 -27.09 30.65
CA CYS A 5 7.05 -26.13 31.13
C CYS A 5 7.07 -24.74 30.49
N ARG A 6 8.01 -24.40 29.60
CA ARG A 6 8.12 -23.01 29.07
C ARG A 6 7.33 -22.71 27.79
N ARG A 7 6.81 -23.73 27.09
CA ARG A 7 6.15 -23.53 25.77
C ARG A 7 4.65 -23.21 25.87
N THR A 8 3.96 -23.63 26.92
CA THR A 8 2.51 -23.44 27.08
C THR A 8 2.14 -22.07 27.66
N ALA A 9 2.96 -21.50 28.54
CA ALA A 9 2.76 -20.15 29.08
C ALA A 9 2.82 -19.07 27.99
N PHE A 10 3.72 -19.22 27.02
CA PHE A 10 3.86 -18.30 25.89
C PHE A 10 2.64 -18.31 24.95
N ALA A 11 1.98 -19.47 24.78
CA ALA A 11 0.82 -19.60 23.89
C ALA A 11 -0.45 -18.97 24.48
N LEU A 12 -0.62 -19.02 25.80
CA LEU A 12 -1.73 -18.39 26.52
C LEU A 12 -1.53 -16.88 26.69
N ALA A 13 -0.33 -16.41 27.03
CA ALA A 13 -0.01 -14.99 27.09
C ALA A 13 -0.21 -14.28 25.72
N ARG A 14 0.13 -14.96 24.61
CA ARG A 14 -0.03 -14.45 23.24
C ARG A 14 -1.48 -14.27 22.76
N ARG A 15 -2.48 -14.82 23.47
CA ARG A 15 -3.91 -14.60 23.16
C ARG A 15 -4.51 -13.40 23.88
N LEU A 16 -3.81 -12.85 24.87
CA LEU A 16 -4.32 -11.81 25.77
C LEU A 16 -3.62 -10.45 25.60
N SER A 17 -2.56 -10.35 24.77
CA SER A 17 -2.02 -9.04 24.38
C SER A 17 -3.13 -8.23 23.71
N PRO A 18 -3.63 -7.17 24.35
CA PRO A 18 -4.66 -6.35 23.76
C PRO A 18 -4.07 -5.72 22.49
N GLY A 19 -4.70 -5.98 21.35
CA GLY A 19 -4.31 -5.32 20.11
C GLY A 19 -4.49 -3.81 20.22
N PRO A 20 -3.98 -3.04 19.26
CA PRO A 20 -4.15 -1.60 19.30
C PRO A 20 -5.64 -1.25 19.24
N THR A 21 -6.04 -0.16 19.87
CA THR A 21 -7.39 0.39 19.70
C THR A 21 -7.47 1.01 18.32
N VAL A 22 -8.38 0.54 17.46
CA VAL A 22 -8.48 1.00 16.06
C VAL A 22 -9.81 1.71 15.80
N ILE A 23 -9.71 3.01 15.55
CA ILE A 23 -10.81 3.90 15.20
C ILE A 23 -10.73 4.18 13.70
N ILE A 24 -11.85 4.03 12.98
CA ILE A 24 -11.90 4.26 11.53
C ILE A 24 -13.10 5.15 11.22
N ASP A 25 -12.85 6.33 10.69
CA ASP A 25 -13.86 7.25 10.16
C ASP A 25 -14.11 6.95 8.67
N ALA A 26 -14.85 5.86 8.44
CA ALA A 26 -15.26 5.41 7.11
C ALA A 26 -16.61 4.70 7.18
N ARG A 27 -17.21 4.41 6.01
CA ARG A 27 -18.45 3.63 5.92
C ARG A 27 -18.29 2.28 6.63
N ARG A 28 -19.34 1.81 7.32
CA ARG A 28 -19.32 0.61 8.19
C ARG A 28 -18.62 -0.62 7.60
N ARG A 29 -18.86 -0.93 6.32
CA ARG A 29 -18.22 -2.08 5.64
C ARG A 29 -16.71 -1.88 5.48
N GLN A 30 -16.29 -0.71 4.98
CA GLN A 30 -14.89 -0.34 4.82
C GLN A 30 -14.19 -0.27 6.19
N ALA A 31 -14.82 0.36 7.18
CA ALA A 31 -14.31 0.45 8.55
C ALA A 31 -14.07 -0.92 9.18
N LYS A 32 -14.99 -1.87 9.00
CA LYS A 32 -14.83 -3.24 9.52
C LYS A 32 -13.63 -3.96 8.87
N ARG A 33 -13.48 -3.84 7.55
CA ARG A 33 -12.36 -4.43 6.79
C ARG A 33 -11.03 -3.82 7.24
N LEU A 34 -10.93 -2.49 7.22
CA LEU A 34 -9.71 -1.77 7.61
C LEU A 34 -9.31 -2.05 9.06
N ARG A 35 -10.26 -2.08 9.98
CA ARG A 35 -10.01 -2.44 11.39
C ARG A 35 -9.33 -3.80 11.52
N GLY A 36 -9.83 -4.79 10.77
CA GLY A 36 -9.25 -6.14 10.74
C GLY A 36 -7.83 -6.15 10.16
N SER A 37 -7.63 -5.48 9.02
CA SER A 37 -6.33 -5.40 8.36
C SER A 37 -5.28 -4.68 9.21
N ILE A 38 -5.59 -3.49 9.72
CA ILE A 38 -4.71 -2.69 10.59
C ILE A 38 -4.37 -3.47 11.86
N GLY A 39 -5.37 -3.99 12.57
CA GLY A 39 -5.14 -4.74 13.81
C GLY A 39 -4.36 -6.03 13.60
N ARG A 40 -4.51 -6.69 12.44
CA ARG A 40 -3.69 -7.87 12.08
C ARG A 40 -2.26 -7.46 11.73
N ALA A 41 -2.08 -6.41 10.93
CA ALA A 41 -0.77 -5.92 10.52
C ALA A 41 0.06 -5.49 11.75
N ALA A 42 -0.51 -4.69 12.64
CA ALA A 42 0.17 -4.23 13.85
C ALA A 42 0.63 -5.39 14.75
N ARG A 43 -0.26 -6.35 15.00
CA ARG A 43 0.09 -7.55 15.78
C ARG A 43 1.15 -8.41 15.09
N SER A 44 1.06 -8.55 13.77
CA SER A 44 2.04 -9.34 13.00
C SER A 44 3.41 -8.67 13.01
N TYR A 45 3.44 -7.34 12.92
CA TYR A 45 4.65 -6.53 13.01
C TYR A 45 5.35 -6.70 14.36
N ALA A 46 4.64 -6.49 15.47
CA ALA A 46 5.18 -6.68 16.81
C ALA A 46 5.66 -8.13 17.03
N ARG A 47 4.87 -9.12 16.58
CA ARG A 47 5.26 -10.54 16.65
C ARG A 47 6.53 -10.86 15.87
N ALA A 48 6.72 -10.26 14.69
CA ALA A 48 7.92 -10.46 13.89
C ALA A 48 9.16 -9.90 14.58
N LEU A 49 9.01 -8.80 15.32
CA LEU A 49 10.07 -8.19 16.13
C LEU A 49 10.27 -8.87 17.49
N GLY A 50 9.41 -9.81 17.88
CA GLY A 50 9.47 -10.49 19.17
C GLY A 50 9.11 -9.61 20.36
N VAL A 51 8.42 -8.48 20.12
CA VAL A 51 8.04 -7.51 21.15
C VAL A 51 6.51 -7.41 21.25
N ASP A 52 6.04 -6.82 22.35
CA ASP A 52 4.64 -6.44 22.49
C ASP A 52 4.40 -5.04 21.91
N LEU A 53 3.16 -4.77 21.51
CA LEU A 53 2.78 -3.41 21.12
C LEU A 53 2.80 -2.50 22.36
N PRO A 54 3.13 -1.21 22.20
CA PRO A 54 3.07 -0.26 23.30
C PRO A 54 1.66 -0.26 23.92
N PRO A 55 1.55 -0.29 25.26
CA PRO A 55 0.25 -0.16 25.91
C PRO A 55 -0.37 1.19 25.54
N ASN A 56 -1.69 1.23 25.41
CA ASN A 56 -2.43 2.43 25.02
C ASN A 56 -2.11 2.97 23.60
N LEU A 57 -1.63 2.11 22.69
CA LEU A 57 -1.53 2.46 21.28
C LEU A 57 -2.91 2.57 20.64
N VAL A 58 -3.21 3.75 20.09
CA VAL A 58 -4.41 4.04 19.31
C VAL A 58 -4.02 4.26 17.86
N VAL A 59 -4.73 3.61 16.94
CA VAL A 59 -4.65 3.87 15.50
C VAL A 59 -5.95 4.49 15.04
N VAL A 60 -5.88 5.67 14.44
CA VAL A 60 -7.04 6.40 13.93
C VAL A 60 -6.88 6.55 12.43
N ALA A 61 -7.75 5.92 11.64
CA ALA A 61 -7.82 6.19 10.21
C ALA A 61 -8.98 7.15 9.94
N GLN A 62 -8.69 8.30 9.33
CA GLN A 62 -9.66 9.36 9.07
C GLN A 62 -9.50 9.91 7.66
N ARG A 63 -10.47 10.68 7.18
CA ARG A 63 -10.49 11.15 5.78
C ARG A 63 -9.20 11.85 5.37
N VAL A 64 -8.73 12.81 6.16
CA VAL A 64 -7.50 13.56 5.92
C VAL A 64 -6.77 13.79 7.24
N VAL A 65 -5.44 13.76 7.22
CA VAL A 65 -4.57 14.11 8.35
C VAL A 65 -3.78 15.36 7.95
N HIS A 66 -3.74 16.36 8.83
CA HIS A 66 -3.04 17.62 8.58
C HIS A 66 -2.00 17.90 9.67
N GLU A 67 -0.78 18.23 9.24
CA GLU A 67 0.25 18.86 10.07
C GLU A 67 1.23 19.59 9.12
N ALA A 68 1.15 20.93 9.08
CA ALA A 68 1.83 21.78 8.08
C ALA A 68 1.56 21.44 6.59
N GLY A 69 0.64 20.50 6.32
CA GLY A 69 0.28 19.97 5.01
C GLY A 69 -0.52 18.67 5.16
N GLN A 70 -1.00 18.10 4.06
CA GLN A 70 -1.66 16.79 4.08
C GLN A 70 -0.64 15.66 4.18
N LEU A 71 -0.85 14.75 5.12
CA LEU A 71 0.06 13.63 5.40
C LEU A 71 -0.63 12.28 5.18
N ASN A 72 0.11 11.28 4.70
CA ASN A 72 -0.35 9.90 4.64
C ASN A 72 -0.54 9.28 6.04
N GLY A 73 0.23 9.77 7.01
CA GLY A 73 0.07 9.41 8.41
C GLY A 73 0.91 10.30 9.31
N LEU A 74 0.54 10.32 10.59
CA LEU A 74 1.16 11.13 11.62
C LEU A 74 1.25 10.30 12.91
N PHE A 75 2.43 10.29 13.53
CA PHE A 75 2.64 9.69 14.83
C PHE A 75 2.76 10.77 15.90
N GLN A 76 2.05 10.58 17.02
CA GLN A 76 2.11 11.45 18.18
C GLN A 76 2.29 10.61 19.45
N ALA A 77 3.19 11.06 20.31
CA ALA A 77 3.38 10.49 21.64
C ALA A 77 2.99 11.53 22.69
N PHE A 78 2.21 11.09 23.68
CA PHE A 78 1.73 11.92 24.77
C PHE A 78 2.23 11.35 26.09
N GLN A 79 2.72 12.23 26.94
CA GLN A 79 3.01 11.92 28.33
C GLN A 79 1.82 12.41 29.16
N GLY A 80 1.07 11.47 29.74
CA GLY A 80 -0.04 11.83 30.61
C GLY A 80 0.42 12.36 31.96
N PRO A 81 -0.45 13.07 32.69
CA PRO A 81 -0.17 13.54 34.05
C PRO A 81 0.02 12.38 35.05
N ASP A 82 -0.50 11.20 34.70
CA ASP A 82 -0.34 9.94 35.43
C ASP A 82 1.01 9.25 35.18
N GLY A 83 1.91 9.86 34.42
CA GLY A 83 3.17 9.23 34.03
C GLY A 83 3.01 8.17 32.94
N VAL A 84 1.80 7.93 32.43
CA VAL A 84 1.55 6.91 31.41
C VAL A 84 1.76 7.50 30.02
N ARG A 85 2.63 6.83 29.25
CA ARG A 85 2.87 7.17 27.85
C ARG A 85 1.77 6.60 26.96
N ARG A 86 1.28 7.42 26.03
CA ARG A 86 0.19 7.08 25.09
C ARG A 86 0.64 7.40 23.68
N HIS A 87 0.30 6.54 22.74
CA HIS A 87 0.73 6.66 21.35
C HIS A 87 -0.47 6.72 20.44
N ILE A 88 -0.48 7.67 19.51
CA ILE A 88 -1.49 7.80 18.49
C ILE A 88 -0.82 7.74 17.11
N VAL A 89 -1.32 6.84 16.27
CA VAL A 89 -0.98 6.77 14.85
C VAL A 89 -2.21 7.19 14.06
N LEU A 90 -2.16 8.38 13.47
CA LEU A 90 -3.15 8.90 12.55
C LEU A 90 -2.81 8.44 11.13
N LEU A 91 -3.81 7.95 10.40
CA LEU A 91 -3.68 7.49 9.02
C LEU A 91 -4.71 8.22 8.16
N ALA A 92 -4.28 8.75 7.01
CA ALA A 92 -5.18 9.40 6.07
C ALA A 92 -5.77 8.36 5.11
N LEU A 93 -7.09 8.42 4.92
CA LEU A 93 -7.80 7.66 3.88
C LEU A 93 -7.75 8.35 2.52
N SER A 94 -7.43 9.65 2.50
CA SER A 94 -7.21 10.43 1.29
C SER A 94 -6.14 11.50 1.50
N VAL A 95 -5.31 11.71 0.49
CA VAL A 95 -4.25 12.74 0.45
C VAL A 95 -4.25 13.37 -0.93
N ASN A 96 -4.24 14.70 -0.97
CA ASN A 96 -4.39 15.53 -2.16
C ASN A 96 -5.59 15.07 -3.01
N GLU A 97 -6.74 14.87 -2.36
CA GLU A 97 -7.99 14.37 -2.95
C GLU A 97 -7.95 12.95 -3.53
N ARG A 98 -6.78 12.30 -3.54
CA ARG A 98 -6.61 10.91 -3.96
C ARG A 98 -6.87 9.96 -2.80
N ALA A 99 -7.68 8.94 -3.04
CA ALA A 99 -7.85 7.84 -2.08
C ALA A 99 -6.51 7.13 -1.85
N VAL A 100 -6.17 6.91 -0.59
CA VAL A 100 -4.98 6.13 -0.20
C VAL A 100 -5.34 4.65 -0.32
N SER A 101 -4.53 3.89 -1.04
CA SER A 101 -4.70 2.45 -1.17
C SER A 101 -4.45 1.73 0.16
N ASP A 102 -4.96 0.50 0.31
CA ASP A 102 -4.70 -0.27 1.54
C ASP A 102 -3.20 -0.51 1.76
N ASP A 103 -2.42 -0.70 0.69
CA ASP A 103 -0.98 -0.95 0.78
C ASP A 103 -0.23 0.30 1.25
N GLU A 104 -0.60 1.48 0.73
CA GLU A 104 -0.05 2.76 1.20
C GLU A 104 -0.45 3.04 2.65
N LEU A 105 -1.70 2.72 3.02
CA LEU A 105 -2.19 2.86 4.40
C LEU A 105 -1.42 1.95 5.36
N LEU A 106 -1.15 0.70 4.96
CA LEU A 106 -0.36 -0.25 5.73
C LEU A 106 1.11 0.13 5.77
N ALA A 107 1.67 0.74 4.71
CA ALA A 107 3.01 1.30 4.73
C ALA A 107 3.13 2.46 5.74
N ALA A 108 2.17 3.40 5.71
CA ALA A 108 2.11 4.49 6.69
C ALA A 108 1.94 3.98 8.13
N LEU A 109 1.11 2.96 8.33
CA LEU A 109 0.96 2.27 9.62
C LEU A 109 2.30 1.70 10.10
N ARG A 110 3.07 1.03 9.24
CA ARG A 110 4.38 0.47 9.62
C ARG A 110 5.33 1.58 10.06
N CYS A 111 5.38 2.71 9.35
CA CYS A 111 6.18 3.87 9.76
C CYS A 111 5.77 4.36 11.15
N GLY A 112 4.47 4.51 11.41
CA GLY A 112 3.95 4.91 12.73
C GLY A 112 4.27 3.90 13.83
N LEU A 113 4.16 2.60 13.56
CA LEU A 113 4.51 1.53 14.51
C LEU A 113 6.00 1.53 14.83
N THR A 114 6.87 1.74 13.84
CA THR A 114 8.32 1.88 14.08
C THR A 114 8.59 3.02 15.04
N ARG A 115 7.98 4.19 14.85
CA ARG A 115 8.12 5.31 15.78
C ARG A 115 7.58 5.01 17.17
N ALA A 116 6.43 4.35 17.27
CA ALA A 116 5.86 3.95 18.55
C ALA A 116 6.76 2.96 19.30
N LEU A 117 7.41 2.03 18.59
CA LEU A 117 8.37 1.10 19.19
C LEU A 117 9.69 1.79 19.53
N GLU A 118 10.24 2.62 18.67
CA GLU A 118 11.42 3.45 18.99
C GLU A 118 11.27 4.19 20.31
N ASP A 119 10.06 4.71 20.54
CA ASP A 119 9.70 5.45 21.74
C ASP A 119 9.51 4.56 22.98
N ALA A 120 8.97 3.34 22.81
CA ALA A 120 8.61 2.44 23.92
C ALA A 120 9.73 1.48 24.33
N ILE A 121 10.50 0.96 23.39
CA ILE A 121 11.54 -0.06 23.62
C ILE A 121 12.96 0.46 23.32
N GLY A 122 13.08 1.61 22.66
CA GLY A 122 14.35 2.23 22.29
C GLY A 122 14.62 2.17 20.79
N LYS A 123 15.60 2.98 20.34
CA LYS A 123 15.97 3.13 18.94
C LYS A 123 16.70 1.89 18.40
N PRO A 124 16.53 1.55 17.10
CA PRO A 124 17.33 0.52 16.44
C PRO A 124 18.82 0.79 16.58
N VAL A 125 19.60 -0.25 16.86
CA VAL A 125 21.07 -0.16 16.92
C VAL A 125 21.66 0.11 15.54
N ILE A 126 21.05 -0.45 14.49
CA ILE A 126 21.45 -0.28 13.10
C ILE A 126 20.20 0.01 12.26
N SER A 127 20.28 1.01 11.40
CA SER A 127 19.26 1.32 10.39
C SER A 127 19.95 1.52 9.06
N VAL A 128 19.60 0.71 8.06
CA VAL A 128 20.14 0.81 6.70
C VAL A 128 18.99 1.23 5.78
N PRO A 129 19.07 2.40 5.11
CA PRO A 129 18.09 2.76 4.10
C PRO A 129 18.24 1.79 2.93
N ILE A 130 17.14 1.13 2.56
CA ILE A 130 17.06 0.31 1.35
C ILE A 130 16.20 1.11 0.38
N ASP A 131 16.85 1.77 -0.57
CA ASP A 131 16.16 2.42 -1.68
C ASP A 131 15.84 1.35 -2.72
N LEU A 132 14.54 1.12 -2.94
CA LEU A 132 14.09 0.29 -4.04
C LEU A 132 13.85 1.26 -5.19
N GLU A 133 14.86 1.45 -6.05
CA GLU A 133 14.67 2.17 -7.30
C GLU A 133 13.56 1.45 -8.09
N VAL A 134 12.34 1.97 -8.04
CA VAL A 134 11.28 1.59 -8.95
C VAL A 134 11.49 2.45 -10.20
N PRO A 135 11.80 1.87 -11.37
CA PRO A 135 11.87 2.65 -12.59
C PRO A 135 10.52 3.32 -12.78
N ARG A 136 10.47 4.64 -12.61
CA ARG A 136 9.30 5.41 -13.01
C ARG A 136 9.21 5.18 -14.51
N ALA A 137 8.23 4.41 -14.96
CA ALA A 137 7.83 4.42 -16.36
C ALA A 137 7.59 5.89 -16.70
N ARG A 138 8.51 6.49 -17.47
CA ARG A 138 8.33 7.84 -17.98
C ARG A 138 6.96 7.83 -18.66
N ALA A 139 6.04 8.64 -18.13
CA ALA A 139 4.82 8.99 -18.84
C ALA A 139 5.24 9.35 -20.28
N GLY A 140 4.66 8.63 -21.23
CA GLY A 140 5.16 8.56 -22.60
C GLY A 140 5.49 9.94 -23.17
N ALA A 141 6.64 10.03 -23.83
CA ALA A 141 6.71 10.94 -24.96
C ALA A 141 5.48 10.62 -25.85
N PRO A 142 4.77 11.64 -26.37
CA PRO A 142 3.69 11.35 -27.28
C PRO A 142 4.30 10.52 -28.41
N ILE A 143 3.73 9.33 -28.65
CA ILE A 143 3.97 8.63 -29.90
C ILE A 143 3.56 9.65 -30.95
N ALA A 144 4.53 10.25 -31.63
CA ALA A 144 4.26 11.04 -32.80
C ALA A 144 3.55 10.09 -33.75
N GLU A 145 2.25 10.31 -33.92
CA GLU A 145 1.43 9.61 -34.87
C GLU A 145 2.12 9.78 -36.22
N PHE A 146 2.77 8.73 -36.70
CA PHE A 146 3.40 8.70 -38.01
C PHE A 146 2.26 8.77 -39.02
N ARG A 147 1.78 9.98 -39.32
CA ARG A 147 0.91 10.20 -40.46
C ARG A 147 1.79 9.99 -41.69
N PRO A 148 1.56 8.94 -42.50
CA PRO A 148 2.17 8.92 -43.81
C PRO A 148 1.61 10.14 -44.55
N ASN A 149 2.51 11.04 -44.97
CA ASN A 149 2.17 12.13 -45.87
C ASN A 149 1.60 11.52 -47.16
N GLY A 150 0.28 11.38 -47.24
CA GLY A 150 -0.44 11.11 -48.45
C GLY A 150 -0.40 12.36 -49.32
N ASN A 151 0.72 12.57 -50.02
CA ASN A 151 0.80 13.59 -51.04
C ASN A 151 -0.13 13.18 -52.18
N ARG A 152 -1.17 13.99 -52.40
CA ARG A 152 -2.01 13.96 -53.59
C ARG A 152 -1.13 14.14 -54.82
N SER A 153 -1.19 13.18 -55.73
CA SER A 153 -1.12 13.45 -57.16
C SER A 153 -2.40 12.92 -57.79
N GLN A 154 -3.35 13.83 -58.02
CA GLN A 154 -4.44 13.61 -58.95
C GLN A 154 -3.90 13.79 -60.37
N ALA A 155 -4.34 12.89 -61.25
CA ALA A 155 -4.55 13.04 -62.70
C ALA A 155 -3.70 12.08 -63.55
N GLU A 156 -4.26 10.90 -63.82
CA GLU A 156 -4.34 10.39 -65.19
C GLU A 156 -5.50 9.38 -65.32
N PRO A 157 -6.34 9.48 -66.37
CA PRO A 157 -7.49 8.60 -66.56
C PRO A 157 -7.14 7.36 -67.39
N GLU A 158 -7.82 6.27 -67.06
CA GLU A 158 -8.20 5.13 -67.91
C GLU A 158 -7.14 4.46 -68.79
N ARG A 159 -6.86 3.18 -68.46
CA ARG A 159 -7.09 2.06 -69.38
C ARG A 159 -6.85 0.72 -68.70
N GLY A 160 -7.84 -0.17 -68.83
CA GLY A 160 -7.59 -1.61 -68.91
C GLY A 160 -7.57 -2.40 -67.61
N ALA A 161 -8.70 -2.43 -66.89
CA ALA A 161 -9.00 -3.60 -66.08
C ALA A 161 -9.28 -4.79 -67.00
N ILE A 162 -8.43 -5.82 -66.95
CA ILE A 162 -8.81 -7.19 -67.34
C ILE A 162 -8.65 -8.05 -66.08
N PRO A 163 -9.70 -8.78 -65.67
CA PRO A 163 -9.76 -9.46 -64.39
C PRO A 163 -8.93 -10.76 -64.37
N ILE A 164 -8.30 -11.04 -63.22
CA ILE A 164 -7.62 -12.31 -62.94
C ILE A 164 -8.69 -13.41 -62.85
N GLN A 165 -8.77 -14.25 -63.88
CA GLN A 165 -9.61 -15.45 -63.85
C GLN A 165 -8.93 -16.56 -63.04
N ARG A 166 -9.73 -17.16 -62.16
CA ARG A 166 -9.42 -18.27 -61.27
C ARG A 166 -9.21 -19.53 -62.11
N ILE A 167 -8.04 -20.16 -62.01
CA ILE A 167 -7.78 -21.47 -62.60
C ILE A 167 -8.52 -22.51 -61.73
N GLU A 168 -9.58 -23.09 -62.26
CA GLU A 168 -10.17 -24.32 -61.74
C GLU A 168 -9.43 -25.52 -62.34
N ASP A 169 -8.86 -26.36 -61.48
CA ASP A 169 -8.39 -27.70 -61.79
C ASP A 169 -9.54 -28.55 -62.33
N GLN A 170 -9.43 -29.05 -63.56
CA GLN A 170 -10.19 -30.21 -64.00
C GLN A 170 -9.24 -31.36 -64.32
N ARG A 171 -9.20 -32.31 -63.37
CA ARG A 171 -8.88 -33.71 -63.60
C ARG A 171 -10.04 -34.37 -64.34
N THR A 172 -9.70 -35.23 -65.31
CA THR A 172 -10.41 -36.40 -65.92
C THR A 172 -10.19 -36.33 -67.44
N SER A 173 -9.67 -37.31 -68.16
CA SER A 173 -9.34 -38.73 -67.93
C SER A 173 -8.33 -39.17 -68.98
#